data_AF-A0A7W1A787-F1
#
_entry.id   AF-A0A7W1A787-F1
#
_cell.length_a   1.000
_cell.length_b   1.000
_cell.length_c   1.000
_cell.angle_alpha   90.00
_cell.angle_beta   90.00
_cell.angle_gamma   90.00
#
_symmetry.space_group_name_H-M   'P 1'
#
loop_
_entity.id
_entity.type
_entity.pdbx_description
1 polymer ?
#
loop_
_entity_poly.entity_id
_entity_poly.type
_entity_poly.pdbx_seq_one_letter_code
_entity_poly.pdbx_strand_id
1 'polypeptide(L)'
;MRLTLHETRAQVYPTRCGIPWLGWVVYPTHRLLKRRCGIAFRRRYRMLTAAYRARRIGLKRLTASVQGWTAHVAHGNTVGLRRAIFEPPL
;
A
#
# COMPACT_ATOMS: atom_id res chain seq x y z
N MET A 1 9.69 20.87 26.02
CA MET A 1 10.10 19.90 24.99
C MET A 1 10.99 20.60 23.96
N ARG A 2 12.13 20.00 23.56
CA ARG A 2 12.99 20.51 22.49
C ARG A 2 13.01 19.47 21.36
N LEU A 3 12.20 19.68 20.32
CA LEU A 3 12.18 18.83 19.13
C LEU A 3 13.17 19.40 18.11
N THR A 4 14.05 18.56 17.58
CA THR A 4 14.97 18.89 16.49
C THR A 4 14.59 18.11 15.23
N LEU A 5 14.93 18.67 14.06
CA LEU A 5 14.70 18.00 12.80
C LEU A 5 15.70 16.85 12.62
N HIS A 6 15.21 15.76 12.03
CA HIS A 6 16.06 14.61 11.74
C HIS A 6 16.98 14.92 10.56
N GLU A 7 18.27 15.14 10.84
CA GLU A 7 19.26 15.62 9.88
C GLU A 7 19.27 14.79 8.60
N THR A 8 19.36 13.46 8.65
CA THR A 8 19.45 12.64 7.41
C THR A 8 18.12 12.39 6.70
N ARG A 9 16.97 12.75 7.29
CA ARG A 9 15.63 12.43 6.75
C ARG A 9 14.88 13.67 6.27
N ALA A 10 15.07 14.82 6.92
CA ALA A 10 14.43 16.09 6.61
C ALA A 10 15.26 16.89 5.58
N GLN A 11 15.47 16.31 4.41
CA GLN A 11 16.24 16.92 3.33
C GLN A 11 15.35 17.71 2.37
N VAL A 12 15.82 18.88 1.92
CA VAL A 12 15.15 19.68 0.88
C VAL A 12 15.62 19.19 -0.49
N TYR A 13 14.67 18.89 -1.37
CA TYR A 13 14.97 18.49 -2.75
C TYR A 13 13.80 18.82 -3.68
N PRO A 14 14.03 18.92 -5.00
CA PRO A 14 12.99 19.27 -5.95
C PRO A 14 11.82 18.27 -5.96
N THR A 15 10.60 18.79 -6.04
CA THR A 15 9.36 17.99 -6.07
C THR A 15 9.28 17.04 -7.27
N ARG A 16 9.96 17.38 -8.38
CA ARG A 16 10.08 16.50 -9.57
C ARG A 16 10.75 15.16 -9.29
N CYS A 17 11.54 15.05 -8.22
CA CYS A 17 12.19 13.80 -7.80
C CYS A 17 11.22 12.86 -7.07
N GLY A 18 10.04 13.34 -6.70
CA GLY A 18 9.03 12.57 -5.98
C GLY A 18 9.33 12.49 -4.48
N ILE A 19 8.32 12.80 -3.66
CA ILE A 19 8.46 12.83 -2.20
C ILE A 19 7.94 11.52 -1.61
N PRO A 20 8.77 10.73 -0.88
CA PRO A 20 8.32 9.52 -0.23
C PRO A 20 7.44 9.87 0.99
N TRP A 21 6.13 9.66 0.87
CA TRP A 21 5.17 10.00 1.93
C TRP A 21 4.14 8.88 2.13
N LEU A 22 3.99 8.40 3.38
CA LEU A 22 2.97 7.41 3.80
C LEU A 22 2.73 6.21 2.85
N GLY A 23 3.80 5.61 2.32
CA GLY A 23 3.70 4.46 1.40
C GLY A 23 3.61 4.82 -0.08
N TRP A 24 3.65 6.12 -0.40
CA TRP A 24 3.64 6.68 -1.75
C TRP A 24 4.94 7.39 -2.08
N VAL A 25 5.20 7.54 -3.37
CA VAL A 25 6.07 8.58 -3.93
C VAL A 25 5.14 9.59 -4.59
N VAL A 26 5.13 10.81 -4.08
CA VAL A 26 4.21 11.88 -4.49
C VAL A 26 4.93 12.82 -5.44
N TYR A 27 4.38 12.98 -6.64
CA TYR A 27 4.81 13.96 -7.63
C TYR A 27 3.75 15.06 -7.76
N PRO A 28 4.09 16.21 -8.38
CA PRO A 28 3.11 17.27 -8.65
C PRO A 28 1.90 16.79 -9.46
N THR A 29 2.09 15.83 -10.37
CA THR A 29 1.04 15.36 -11.30
C THR A 29 0.41 14.03 -10.92
N HIS A 30 1.08 13.20 -10.12
CA HIS A 30 0.64 11.83 -9.85
C HIS A 30 1.25 11.27 -8.57
N ARG A 31 0.79 10.08 -8.17
CA ARG A 31 1.31 9.34 -7.03
C ARG A 31 1.61 7.90 -7.44
N LEU A 32 2.78 7.42 -7.07
CA LEU A 32 3.19 6.02 -7.26
C LEU A 32 3.19 5.29 -5.93
N LEU A 33 2.53 4.14 -5.88
CA LEU A 33 2.59 3.29 -4.69
C LEU A 33 3.99 2.71 -4.56
N LYS A 34 4.60 2.77 -3.36
CA LYS A 34 5.89 2.11 -3.13
C LYS A 34 5.72 0.60 -3.29
N ARG A 35 6.62 -0.02 -4.06
CA ARG A 35 6.67 -1.47 -4.33
C ARG A 35 6.49 -2.30 -3.05
N ARG A 36 7.17 -1.92 -1.96
CA ARG A 36 7.09 -2.61 -0.66
C ARG A 36 5.67 -2.70 -0.09
N CYS A 37 4.82 -1.68 -0.31
CA CYS A 37 3.45 -1.66 0.18
C CYS A 37 2.60 -2.70 -0.57
N GLY A 38 2.73 -2.77 -1.90
CA GLY A 38 2.06 -3.79 -2.72
C GLY A 38 2.50 -5.22 -2.36
N ILE A 39 3.80 -5.45 -2.18
CA ILE A 39 4.33 -6.77 -1.77
C ILE A 39 3.80 -7.16 -0.39
N ALA A 40 3.84 -6.24 0.58
CA ALA A 40 3.35 -6.48 1.94
C ALA A 40 1.87 -6.85 1.94
N PHE A 41 1.04 -6.11 1.19
CA PHE A 41 -0.37 -6.43 1.07
C PHE A 41 -0.62 -7.77 0.38
N ARG A 42 0.10 -8.09 -0.71
CA ARG A 42 -0.03 -9.39 -1.38
C ARG A 42 0.27 -10.55 -0.42
N ARG A 43 1.31 -10.45 0.41
CA ARG A 43 1.63 -11.45 1.44
C ARG A 43 0.51 -11.57 2.48
N ARG A 44 0.03 -10.43 3.00
CA ARG A 44 -1.08 -10.39 3.96
C ARG A 44 -2.37 -10.98 3.38
N TYR A 45 -2.70 -10.66 2.14
CA TYR A 45 -3.87 -11.17 1.44
C TYR A 45 -3.82 -12.70 1.33
N ARG A 46 -2.69 -13.28 0.90
CA ARG A 46 -2.51 -14.75 0.86
C ARG A 46 -2.72 -15.40 2.23
N MET A 47 -2.16 -14.81 3.29
CA MET A 47 -2.34 -15.30 4.66
C MET A 47 -3.81 -15.24 5.11
N LEU A 48 -4.50 -14.13 4.87
CA LEU A 48 -5.91 -13.98 5.24
C LEU A 48 -6.80 -14.93 4.43
N THR A 49 -6.54 -15.11 3.14
CA THR A 49 -7.25 -16.07 2.30
C THR A 49 -7.06 -17.51 2.80
N ALA A 50 -5.84 -17.88 3.19
CA ALA A 50 -5.57 -19.19 3.80
C ALA A 50 -6.31 -19.37 5.14
N ALA A 51 -6.29 -18.35 6.00
CA ALA A 51 -7.02 -18.37 7.27
C ALA A 51 -8.55 -18.46 7.09
N TYR A 52 -9.09 -17.77 6.08
CA TYR A 52 -10.50 -17.85 5.72
C TYR A 52 -10.89 -19.26 5.22
N ARG A 53 -10.07 -19.84 4.32
CA ARG A 53 -10.27 -21.23 3.85
C ARG A 53 -10.22 -22.25 4.99
N ALA A 54 -9.35 -22.03 5.97
CA ALA A 54 -9.26 -22.83 7.19
C ALA A 54 -10.34 -22.49 8.24
N ARG A 55 -11.33 -21.65 7.91
CA ARG A 55 -12.42 -21.17 8.81
C ARG A 55 -11.94 -20.51 10.11
N ARG A 56 -10.69 -20.05 10.17
CA ARG A 56 -10.12 -19.34 11.34
C ARG A 56 -10.56 -17.88 11.41
N ILE A 57 -10.98 -17.30 10.29
CA ILE A 57 -11.56 -15.96 10.21
C ILE A 57 -12.83 -16.03 9.36
N GLY A 58 -13.81 -15.18 9.68
CA GLY A 58 -14.99 -15.01 8.84
C GLY A 58 -14.72 -14.15 7.61
N LEU A 59 -15.60 -14.26 6.60
CA LEU A 59 -15.51 -13.50 5.34
C LEU A 59 -15.46 -11.99 5.60
N LYS A 60 -16.24 -11.48 6.57
CA LYS A 60 -16.25 -10.06 6.95
C LYS A 60 -14.86 -9.51 7.27
N ARG A 61 -14.00 -10.28 7.95
CA ARG A 61 -12.63 -9.87 8.31
C ARG A 61 -11.71 -9.79 7.08
N LEU A 62 -11.84 -10.75 6.16
CA LEU A 62 -11.11 -10.72 4.89
C LEU A 62 -11.54 -9.51 4.05
N THR A 63 -12.86 -9.32 3.89
CA THR A 63 -13.44 -8.21 3.11
C THR A 63 -13.03 -6.85 3.65
N ALA A 64 -13.08 -6.65 4.98
CA ALA A 64 -12.64 -5.38 5.59
C ALA A 64 -11.15 -5.08 5.28
N SER A 65 -10.28 -6.10 5.32
CA SER A 65 -8.86 -5.90 4.97
C SER A 65 -8.67 -5.56 3.48
N VAL A 66 -9.46 -6.15 2.59
CA VAL A 66 -9.43 -5.85 1.15
C VAL A 66 -9.95 -4.45 0.86
N GLN A 67 -11.07 -4.07 1.48
CA GLN A 67 -11.68 -2.74 1.33
C GLN A 67 -10.74 -1.65 1.85
N GLY A 68 -10.17 -1.81 3.05
CA GLY A 68 -9.23 -0.82 3.62
C GLY A 68 -7.99 -0.63 2.74
N TRP A 69 -7.44 -1.71 2.20
CA TRP A 69 -6.33 -1.60 1.23
C TRP A 69 -6.75 -0.94 -0.08
N THR A 70 -7.92 -1.32 -0.61
CA THR A 70 -8.44 -0.77 -1.87
C THR A 70 -8.68 0.73 -1.75
N ALA A 71 -9.23 1.19 -0.63
CA ALA A 71 -9.39 2.62 -0.33
C ALA A 71 -8.04 3.33 -0.28
N HIS A 72 -7.04 2.76 0.41
CA HIS A 72 -5.70 3.33 0.45
C HIS A 72 -5.09 3.48 -0.95
N VAL A 73 -5.09 2.42 -1.76
CA VAL A 73 -4.44 2.43 -3.09
C VAL A 73 -5.22 3.17 -4.17
N ALA A 74 -6.49 3.49 -3.94
CA ALA A 74 -7.31 4.25 -4.87
C ALA A 74 -6.83 5.69 -5.09
N HIS A 75 -5.97 6.22 -4.21
CA HIS A 75 -5.41 7.57 -4.34
C HIS A 75 -4.36 7.74 -5.45
N GLY A 76 -3.99 6.66 -6.16
CA GLY A 76 -3.10 6.71 -7.32
C GLY A 76 -3.55 5.73 -8.41
N ASN A 77 -2.88 5.76 -9.56
CA ASN A 77 -3.17 4.84 -10.65
C ASN A 77 -2.67 3.43 -10.31
N THR A 78 -3.54 2.63 -9.69
CA THR A 78 -3.22 1.28 -9.20
C THR A 78 -4.15 0.20 -9.77
N VAL A 79 -4.89 0.49 -10.84
CA VAL A 79 -5.83 -0.48 -11.45
C VAL A 79 -5.12 -1.79 -11.83
N GLY A 80 -3.99 -1.70 -12.54
CA GLY A 80 -3.21 -2.88 -12.94
C GLY A 80 -2.65 -3.65 -11.75
N LEU A 81 -2.19 -2.95 -10.71
CA LEU A 81 -1.71 -3.59 -9.47
C LEU A 81 -2.84 -4.33 -8.75
N ARG A 82 -4.03 -3.73 -8.64
CA ARG A 82 -5.18 -4.36 -7.98
C ARG A 82 -5.61 -5.64 -8.73
N ARG A 83 -5.66 -5.58 -10.07
CA ARG A 83 -5.89 -6.77 -10.91
C ARG A 83 -4.85 -7.85 -10.63
N ALA A 84 -3.56 -7.54 -10.71
CA ALA A 84 -2.49 -8.50 -10.46
C ALA A 84 -2.46 -9.11 -9.03
N ILE A 85 -3.06 -8.45 -8.04
CA ILE A 85 -3.13 -8.97 -6.67
C ILE A 85 -4.35 -9.88 -6.47
N PHE A 86 -5.47 -9.59 -7.12
CA PHE A 86 -6.75 -10.27 -6.90
C PHE A 86 -7.10 -11.31 -7.98
N GLU A 87 -6.52 -11.20 -9.17
CA GLU A 87 -6.68 -12.21 -10.22
C GLU A 87 -5.87 -13.47 -9.88
N PRO A 88 -6.39 -14.66 -10.20
CA PRO A 88 -5.60 -15.88 -10.12
C PRO A 88 -4.37 -15.76 -11.03
N PRO A 89 -3.20 -16.30 -10.63
CA PRO A 89 -2.12 -16.48 -11.58
C PRO A 89 -2.63 -17.38 -12.72
N LEU A 90 -2.39 -16.96 -13.97
CA LEU A 90 -2.54 -17.81 -15.15
C LEU A 90 -1.68 -19.07 -15.00
#